data_AF-A0A3N9YAV6-F1
#
_entry.id   AF-A0A3N9YAV6-F1
#
_cell.length_a   1.000
_cell.length_b   1.000
_cell.length_c   1.000
_cell.angle_alpha   90.00
_cell.angle_beta   90.00
_cell.angle_gamma   90.00
#
_symmetry.space_group_name_H-M   'P 1'
#
loop_
_entity.id
_entity.type
_entity.pdbx_description
1 polymer ?
#
loop_
_entity_poly.entity_id
_entity_poly.type
_entity_poly.pdbx_seq_one_letter_code
_entity_poly.pdbx_strand_id
1 'polypeptide(L)'
;MSQVLSAFREAGCHGVPWFQVVGQEVTSDLPGCPDRATCASMGGLDLGEVSLGVDGADGDEPVELDQAVTDIGFRKPSGTAVLAAVVALASQAGPLLVFDDSGEHVFVVSPGDDPTDLAQHWPW
;
A
#
# COMPACT_ATOMS: atom_id res chain seq x y z
N MET A 1 2.29 -4.77 11.01
CA MET A 1 2.98 -3.92 10.02
C MET A 1 3.82 -4.73 9.00
N SER A 2 4.59 -5.73 9.44
CA SER A 2 5.52 -6.49 8.58
C SER A 2 4.91 -7.06 7.29
N GLN A 3 3.69 -7.62 7.35
CA GLN A 3 2.98 -8.15 6.17
C GLN A 3 2.73 -7.06 5.11
N VAL A 4 2.43 -5.84 5.54
CA VAL A 4 2.12 -4.73 4.63
C VAL A 4 3.37 -4.32 3.87
N LEU A 5 4.47 -4.12 4.60
CA LEU A 5 5.76 -3.77 4.02
C LEU A 5 6.30 -4.87 3.10
N SER A 6 6.13 -6.16 3.45
CA SER A 6 6.53 -7.26 2.58
C SER A 6 5.71 -7.29 1.29
N ALA A 7 4.39 -7.12 1.38
CA ALA A 7 3.51 -7.09 0.21
C ALA A 7 3.88 -5.94 -0.75
N PHE A 8 4.13 -4.74 -0.24
CA PHE A 8 4.57 -3.62 -1.07
C PHE A 8 5.90 -3.89 -1.77
N ARG A 9 6.89 -4.39 -1.02
CA ARG A 9 8.19 -4.74 -1.57
C ARG A 9 8.09 -5.81 -2.66
N GLU A 10 7.32 -6.87 -2.42
CA GLU A 10 7.10 -7.96 -3.38
C GLU A 10 6.37 -7.49 -4.64
N ALA A 11 5.45 -6.53 -4.51
CA ALA A 11 4.78 -5.89 -5.63
C ALA A 11 5.66 -4.89 -6.39
N GLY A 12 6.89 -4.61 -5.94
CA GLY A 12 7.76 -3.58 -6.54
C GLY A 12 7.25 -2.16 -6.29
N CYS A 13 6.49 -1.96 -5.21
CA CYS A 13 5.93 -0.66 -4.86
C CYS A 13 6.98 0.25 -4.23
N HIS A 14 6.90 1.52 -4.61
CA HIS A 14 7.68 2.61 -4.07
C HIS A 14 6.72 3.63 -3.46
N GLY A 15 7.17 4.35 -2.42
CA GLY A 15 6.34 5.35 -1.77
C GLY A 15 7.07 6.13 -0.70
N VAL A 16 6.39 7.13 -0.16
CA VAL A 16 6.86 7.96 0.95
C VAL A 16 6.09 7.53 2.21
N PRO A 17 6.73 6.85 3.18
CA PRO A 17 6.06 6.45 4.40
C PRO A 17 5.73 7.69 5.26
N TRP A 18 4.46 7.87 5.58
CA TRP A 18 3.92 8.83 6.55
C TRP A 18 3.62 8.14 7.87
N PHE A 19 4.58 7.35 8.35
CA PHE A 19 4.55 6.66 9.63
C PHE A 19 5.99 6.30 10.04
N GLN A 20 6.20 5.96 11.31
CA GLN A 20 7.48 5.49 11.82
C GLN A 20 7.31 4.14 12.48
N VAL A 21 8.31 3.25 12.32
CA VAL A 21 8.34 1.95 12.98
C VAL A 21 9.49 1.93 13.97
N VAL A 22 9.23 1.50 15.20
CA VAL A 22 10.24 1.44 16.26
C VAL A 22 11.42 0.58 15.81
N GLY A 23 12.62 1.18 15.80
CA GLY A 23 13.87 0.47 15.50
C GLY A 23 14.05 -0.03 14.07
N GLN A 24 13.23 0.41 13.10
CA GLN A 24 13.28 -0.06 11.71
C GLN A 24 13.39 1.07 10.69
N GLU A 25 14.25 0.87 9.68
CA GLU A 25 14.35 1.73 8.51
C GLU A 25 13.34 1.29 7.44
N VAL A 26 12.14 1.88 7.48
CA VAL A 26 11.02 1.54 6.58
C VAL A 26 11.35 1.74 5.10
N THR A 27 12.24 2.69 4.78
CA THR A 27 12.66 3.00 3.41
C THR A 27 13.40 1.86 2.71
N SER A 28 13.83 0.83 3.46
CA SER A 28 14.39 -0.40 2.88
C SER A 28 13.31 -1.33 2.29
N ASP A 29 12.09 -1.30 2.86
CA ASP A 29 10.96 -2.11 2.41
C ASP A 29 10.00 -1.33 1.51
N LEU A 30 9.91 -0.01 1.71
CA LEU A 30 9.15 0.91 0.88
C LEU A 30 10.07 2.03 0.39
N PRO A 31 10.87 1.79 -0.66
CA PRO A 31 11.78 2.79 -1.18
C PRO A 31 11.01 3.96 -1.79
N GLY A 32 11.57 5.17 -1.68
CA GLY A 32 11.00 6.36 -2.31
C GLY A 32 11.22 6.40 -3.82
N CYS A 33 10.39 7.18 -4.52
CA CYS A 33 10.67 7.64 -5.88
C CYS A 33 11.14 9.10 -5.86
N PRO A 34 12.25 9.47 -6.55
CA PRO A 34 12.71 10.86 -6.64
C PRO A 34 11.63 11.80 -7.18
N ASP A 35 10.88 11.33 -8.18
CA ASP A 35 9.64 11.93 -8.64
C ASP A 35 8.73 10.88 -9.31
N ARG A 36 7.43 11.19 -9.44
CA ARG A 36 6.42 10.30 -10.02
C ARG A 36 6.70 9.94 -11.49
N ALA A 37 7.26 10.87 -12.26
CA ALA A 37 7.50 10.64 -13.69
C ALA A 37 8.66 9.67 -13.93
N THR A 38 9.62 9.62 -13.01
CA THR A 38 10.80 8.74 -13.10
C THR A 38 10.62 7.40 -12.38
N CYS A 39 9.61 7.25 -11.52
CA CYS A 39 9.37 6.03 -10.74
C CYS A 39 9.33 4.75 -11.60
N ALA A 40 8.53 4.79 -12.68
CA ALA A 40 8.43 3.66 -13.63
C ALA A 40 9.75 3.36 -14.34
N SER A 41 10.59 4.37 -14.61
CA SER A 41 11.90 4.19 -15.26
C SER A 41 12.92 3.49 -14.36
N MET A 42 12.69 3.50 -13.05
CA MET A 42 13.46 2.74 -12.06
C MET A 42 12.86 1.35 -11.77
N GLY A 43 11.78 0.98 -12.46
CA GLY A 43 11.04 -0.26 -12.22
C GLY A 43 10.11 -0.23 -11.02
N GLY A 44 9.87 0.94 -10.43
CA GLY A 44 9.00 1.10 -9.26
C GLY A 44 7.55 1.44 -9.61
N LEU A 45 6.62 0.98 -8.78
CA LEU A 45 5.20 1.35 -8.82
C LEU A 45 4.89 2.41 -7.76
N ASP A 46 4.55 3.63 -8.19
CA ASP A 46 4.37 4.79 -7.31
C ASP A 46 3.06 4.73 -6.51
N LEU A 47 3.17 4.44 -5.21
CA LEU A 47 2.08 4.52 -4.22
C LEU A 47 1.89 5.94 -3.65
N GLY A 48 2.74 6.90 -4.02
CA GLY A 48 2.69 8.25 -3.44
C GLY A 48 3.03 8.25 -1.95
N GLU A 49 2.30 9.03 -1.16
CA GLU A 49 2.43 9.04 0.30
C GLU A 49 1.56 7.93 0.91
N VAL A 50 2.15 7.13 1.81
CA VAL A 50 1.51 5.96 2.40
C VAL A 50 1.35 6.16 3.91
N SER A 51 0.12 6.13 4.40
CA SER A 51 -0.21 6.19 5.83
C SER A 51 -0.82 4.86 6.30
N LEU A 52 -0.66 4.53 7.58
CA LEU A 52 -1.18 3.30 8.16
C LEU A 52 -1.96 3.61 9.43
N GLY A 53 -3.23 3.17 9.47
CA GLY A 53 -3.99 3.09 10.70
C GLY A 53 -3.55 1.86 11.48
N VAL A 54 -3.27 2.05 12.77
CA VAL A 54 -2.82 0.98 13.68
C VAL A 54 -3.67 1.04 14.93
N ASP A 55 -4.16 -0.13 15.37
CA ASP A 55 -5.02 -0.20 16.55
C ASP A 55 -4.27 0.27 17.81
N GLY A 56 -4.88 1.19 18.55
CA GLY A 56 -4.32 1.77 19.77
C GLY A 56 -3.17 2.78 19.57
N ALA A 57 -2.88 3.22 18.34
CA ALA A 57 -1.90 4.26 18.06
C ALA A 57 -2.59 5.57 17.63
N ASP A 58 -2.14 6.70 18.19
CA ASP A 58 -2.64 8.03 17.83
C ASP A 58 -1.58 8.84 17.07
N GLY A 59 -1.99 9.44 15.94
CA GLY A 59 -1.18 10.43 15.23
C GLY A 59 0.15 9.91 14.68
N ASP A 60 1.23 10.64 14.98
CA ASP A 60 2.59 10.41 14.45
C ASP A 60 3.47 9.55 15.38
N GLU A 61 2.89 8.89 16.39
CA GLU A 61 3.67 8.05 17.30
C GLU A 61 4.30 6.87 16.54
N PRO A 62 5.60 6.57 16.78
CA PRO A 62 6.21 5.36 16.25
C PRO A 62 5.45 4.12 16.71
N VAL A 63 5.15 3.24 15.77
CA VAL A 63 4.41 1.99 16.02
C VAL A 63 5.36 0.79 16.03
N GLU A 64 4.98 -0.25 16.75
CA GLU A 64 5.70 -1.53 16.77
C GLU A 64 5.41 -2.34 15.50
N LEU A 65 6.38 -3.16 15.07
CA LEU A 65 6.29 -3.91 13.80
C LEU A 65 5.17 -4.99 13.82
N ASP A 66 4.86 -5.52 14.99
CA ASP A 66 3.87 -6.56 15.22
C ASP A 66 2.46 -6.02 15.45
N GLN A 67 2.29 -4.71 15.63
CA GLN A 67 0.95 -4.11 15.73
C GLN A 67 0.14 -4.35 14.45
N ALA A 68 -1.14 -4.63 14.67
CA ALA A 68 -2.11 -4.89 13.61
C ALA A 68 -2.43 -3.59 12.87
N VAL A 69 -2.28 -3.62 11.55
CA VAL A 69 -2.69 -2.52 10.67
C VAL A 69 -4.19 -2.68 10.40
N THR A 70 -4.97 -1.63 10.65
CA THR A 70 -6.42 -1.61 10.46
C THR A 70 -6.81 -1.10 9.07
N ASP A 71 -6.06 -0.13 8.57
CA ASP A 71 -6.32 0.52 7.29
C ASP A 71 -5.02 1.10 6.71
N ILE A 72 -5.06 1.34 5.40
CA ILE A 72 -3.94 1.86 4.63
C ILE A 72 -4.47 3.03 3.80
N GLY A 73 -3.82 4.18 3.92
CA GLY A 73 -4.12 5.37 3.14
C GLY A 73 -3.07 5.62 2.07
N PHE A 74 -3.52 6.01 0.88
CA PHE A 74 -2.66 6.43 -0.22
C PHE A 74 -3.01 7.86 -0.64
N ARG A 75 -1.99 8.72 -0.75
CA ARG A 75 -2.16 10.07 -1.31
C ARG A 75 -1.34 10.23 -2.58
N LYS A 76 -2.03 10.63 -3.66
CA LYS A 76 -1.51 10.79 -5.03
C LYS A 76 -0.85 9.52 -5.62
N PRO A 77 -1.38 8.31 -5.38
CA PRO A 77 -0.80 7.11 -5.99
C PRO A 77 -1.03 7.10 -7.51
N SER A 78 -0.41 6.13 -8.18
CA SER A 78 -0.87 5.63 -9.47
C SER A 78 -1.86 4.47 -9.27
N GLY A 79 -2.96 4.43 -10.02
CA GLY A 79 -3.98 3.37 -9.89
C GLY A 79 -3.39 1.97 -10.05
N THR A 80 -2.46 1.79 -11.00
CA THR A 80 -1.73 0.52 -11.19
C THR A 80 -0.91 0.11 -9.97
N ALA A 81 -0.28 1.05 -9.26
CA ALA A 81 0.45 0.72 -8.04
C ALA A 81 -0.49 0.28 -6.92
N VAL A 82 -1.63 0.95 -6.75
CA VAL A 82 -2.64 0.54 -5.76
C VAL A 82 -3.16 -0.85 -6.07
N LEU A 83 -3.46 -1.15 -7.34
CA LEU A 83 -3.91 -2.49 -7.74
C LEU A 83 -2.87 -3.57 -7.39
N ALA A 84 -1.60 -3.35 -7.77
CA ALA A 84 -0.52 -4.30 -7.49
C ALA A 84 -0.33 -4.51 -5.98
N ALA A 85 -0.33 -3.42 -5.20
CA ALA A 85 -0.20 -3.47 -3.76
C ALA A 85 -1.36 -4.22 -3.09
N VAL A 86 -2.60 -3.96 -3.50
CA VAL A 86 -3.80 -4.60 -2.95
C VAL A 86 -3.82 -6.09 -3.27
N VAL A 87 -3.48 -6.51 -4.50
CA VAL A 87 -3.41 -7.93 -4.86
C VAL A 87 -2.36 -8.67 -4.01
N ALA A 88 -1.17 -8.07 -3.86
CA ALA A 88 -0.11 -8.64 -3.03
C ALA A 88 -0.54 -8.74 -1.56
N LEU A 89 -1.15 -7.68 -1.02
CA LEU A 89 -1.68 -7.66 0.33
C LEU A 89 -2.77 -8.69 0.54
N ALA A 90 -3.72 -8.82 -0.39
CA ALA A 90 -4.84 -9.75 -0.25
C ALA A 90 -4.36 -11.19 -0.12
N SER A 91 -3.29 -11.54 -0.84
CA SER A 91 -2.65 -12.85 -0.75
C SER A 91 -2.06 -13.18 0.63
N GLN A 92 -1.74 -12.16 1.43
CA GLN A 92 -1.17 -12.30 2.77
C GLN A 92 -2.19 -12.07 3.89
N ALA A 93 -3.08 -11.09 3.73
CA ALA A 93 -4.01 -10.61 4.75
C ALA A 93 -5.45 -11.11 4.58
N GLY A 94 -5.76 -11.80 3.48
CA GLY A 94 -7.12 -12.20 3.14
C GLY A 94 -7.86 -11.12 2.32
N PRO A 95 -9.19 -11.25 2.14
CA PRO A 95 -9.96 -10.30 1.35
C PRO A 95 -9.87 -8.86 1.89
N LEU A 96 -9.72 -7.89 0.98
CA LEU A 96 -9.60 -6.47 1.30
C LEU A 96 -10.78 -5.68 0.74
N LEU A 97 -11.20 -4.67 1.50
CA LEU A 97 -12.12 -3.63 1.04
C LEU A 97 -11.30 -2.42 0.60
N VAL A 98 -11.45 -2.03 -0.67
CA VAL A 98 -10.77 -0.89 -1.27
C VAL A 98 -11.81 0.18 -1.55
N PHE A 99 -11.59 1.36 -0.98
CA PHE A 99 -12.38 2.55 -1.26
C PHE A 99 -11.69 3.32 -2.38
N ASP A 100 -12.47 3.89 -3.30
CA ASP A 100 -11.94 4.84 -4.29
C ASP A 100 -11.63 6.19 -3.63
N ASP A 101 -11.11 7.15 -4.40
CA ASP A 101 -10.76 8.48 -3.91
C ASP A 101 -11.97 9.31 -3.44
N SER A 102 -13.16 8.97 -3.96
CA SER A 102 -14.44 9.57 -3.58
C SER A 102 -15.03 8.97 -2.29
N GLY A 103 -14.65 7.74 -1.95
CA GLY A 103 -15.26 6.93 -0.90
C GLY A 103 -16.67 6.44 -1.22
N GLU A 104 -17.19 6.69 -2.43
CA GLU A 104 -18.54 6.30 -2.85
C GLU A 104 -18.61 4.85 -3.31
N HIS A 105 -17.49 4.29 -3.79
CA HIS A 105 -17.42 2.91 -4.25
C HIS A 105 -16.51 2.07 -3.36
N VAL A 106 -16.97 0.86 -3.09
CA VAL A 106 -16.19 -0.19 -2.43
C VAL A 106 -15.95 -1.30 -3.42
N PHE A 107 -14.69 -1.64 -3.59
CA PHE A 107 -14.23 -2.75 -4.39
C PHE A 107 -13.64 -3.82 -3.48
N VAL A 108 -13.98 -5.09 -3.72
CA VAL A 108 -13.48 -6.22 -2.93
C VAL A 108 -12.41 -6.93 -3.73
N VAL A 109 -11.21 -7.08 -3.16
CA VAL A 109 -10.15 -7.89 -3.74
C VAL A 109 -9.94 -9.11 -2.86
N SER A 110 -10.14 -10.29 -3.44
CA SER A 110 -9.96 -11.58 -2.77
C SER A 110 -8.60 -12.20 -3.11
N PRO A 111 -8.07 -13.06 -2.22
CA PRO A 111 -6.87 -13.83 -2.53
C PRO A 111 -7.08 -14.67 -3.81
N GLY A 112 -6.17 -14.53 -4.77
CA GLY A 112 -6.19 -15.30 -6.01
C GLY A 112 -6.99 -14.67 -7.17
N ASP A 113 -7.57 -13.49 -6.99
CA ASP A 113 -8.15 -12.74 -8.10
C ASP A 113 -7.08 -12.41 -9.17
N ASP A 114 -7.44 -12.49 -10.45
CA ASP A 114 -6.54 -12.16 -11.56
C ASP A 114 -6.39 -10.64 -11.68
N PRO A 115 -5.17 -10.08 -11.52
CA PRO A 115 -4.92 -8.64 -11.66
C PRO A 115 -5.36 -8.08 -13.02
N THR A 116 -5.33 -8.89 -14.08
CA THR A 116 -5.73 -8.47 -15.44
C THR A 116 -7.24 -8.25 -15.54
N ASP A 117 -8.02 -9.07 -14.85
CA ASP A 117 -9.47 -8.93 -14.79
C ASP A 117 -9.87 -7.79 -13.86
N LEU A 118 -9.22 -7.68 -12.69
CA LEU A 118 -9.44 -6.57 -11.76
C LEU A 118 -9.12 -5.21 -12.41
N ALA A 119 -8.05 -5.12 -13.22
CA ALA A 119 -7.67 -3.89 -13.91
C ALA A 119 -8.77 -3.34 -14.84
N GLN A 120 -9.65 -4.19 -15.37
CA GLN A 120 -10.76 -3.76 -16.24
C GLN A 120 -11.87 -3.03 -15.48
N HIS A 121 -11.91 -3.19 -14.17
CA HIS A 121 -12.95 -2.65 -13.29
C HIS A 121 -12.37 -1.78 -12.17
N TRP A 122 -11.08 -1.47 -12.26
CA TRP A 122 -10.35 -0.81 -11.18
C TRP A 122 -10.80 0.65 -11.02
N PRO A 123 -11.12 1.11 -9.80
CA PRO A 123 -11.75 2.41 -9.59
C PRO A 123 -10.76 3.58 -9.42
N TRP A 124 -9.47 3.40 -9.73
CA TRP A 124 -8.40 4.43 -9.58
C TRP A 124 -7.68 4.75 -10.90
#